data_AF-J3CK52-F1
#
_entry.id   AF-J3CK52-F1
#
_cell.length_a   1.000
_cell.length_b   1.000
_cell.length_c   1.000
_cell.angle_alpha   90.00
_cell.angle_beta   90.00
_cell.angle_gamma   90.00
#
_symmetry.space_group_name_H-M   'P 1'
#
loop_
_entity.id
_entity.type
_entity.pdbx_description
1 polymer ?
#
loop_
_entity_poly.entity_id
_entity_poly.type
_entity_poly.pdbx_seq_one_letter_code
_entity_poly.pdbx_strand_id
1 'polypeptide(L)'
;MKIFIKNMVCGRCISAVESIFDHAAVKIKSINLGEIETESEISDKDLQSIEKHLEETGFERIKDSAHQLIEKIKNFIIVKVSELDVDENFLLSEFLSSKLHKDYSSLSKTFSQNENITLEQFFILQKIEKVKELLLYNEFTLTEIAGKLGYKSVQHLSSQFKNSTGFTPTEFKKLKVHNRKPLDLV
;
A
#
# COMPACT_ATOMS: atom_id res chain seq x y z
N MET A 1 5.42 23.47 -2.49
CA MET A 1 3.99 23.06 -2.47
C MET A 1 3.85 21.57 -2.13
N LYS A 2 2.65 21.07 -1.77
CA LYS A 2 2.40 19.63 -1.58
C LYS A 2 1.79 18.99 -2.81
N ILE A 3 2.30 17.83 -3.20
CA ILE A 3 1.84 17.04 -4.35
C ILE A 3 1.59 15.62 -3.87
N PHE A 4 0.42 15.08 -4.23
CA PHE A 4 0.02 13.73 -3.86
C PHE A 4 0.06 12.84 -5.09
N ILE A 5 0.58 11.62 -4.91
CA ILE A 5 0.84 10.70 -6.01
C ILE A 5 0.26 9.32 -5.69
N LYS A 6 -0.45 8.76 -6.66
CA LYS A 6 -1.03 7.43 -6.65
C LYS A 6 0.00 6.37 -7.04
N ASN A 7 -0.23 5.11 -6.65
CA ASN A 7 0.55 3.93 -7.06
C ASN A 7 1.99 3.88 -6.51
N MET A 8 2.32 4.69 -5.50
CA MET A 8 3.59 4.61 -4.77
C MET A 8 3.49 3.60 -3.62
N VAL A 9 4.15 2.44 -3.74
CA VAL A 9 3.98 1.34 -2.76
C VAL A 9 5.27 0.90 -2.05
N CYS A 10 6.46 1.36 -2.48
CA CYS A 10 7.73 0.99 -1.83
C CYS A 10 8.84 2.03 -2.07
N GLY A 11 10.00 1.85 -1.43
CA GLY A 11 11.15 2.74 -1.59
C GLY A 11 11.64 2.90 -3.03
N ARG A 12 11.44 1.90 -3.89
CA ARG A 12 11.75 2.04 -5.34
C ARG A 12 10.84 3.06 -6.03
N CYS A 13 9.58 3.19 -5.59
CA CYS A 13 8.68 4.22 -6.09
C CYS A 13 9.17 5.62 -5.67
N ILE A 14 9.67 5.76 -4.44
CA ILE A 14 10.28 7.01 -3.97
C ILE A 14 11.44 7.41 -4.89
N SER A 15 12.40 6.51 -5.12
CA SER A 15 13.55 6.81 -5.99
C SER A 15 13.15 7.11 -7.44
N ALA A 16 12.17 6.38 -7.98
CA ALA A 16 11.67 6.62 -9.33
C ALA A 16 11.03 8.01 -9.46
N VAL A 17 10.19 8.38 -8.49
CA VAL A 17 9.51 9.67 -8.47
C VAL A 17 10.49 10.81 -8.19
N GLU A 18 11.42 10.64 -7.25
CA GLU A 18 12.51 11.60 -6.99
C GLU A 18 13.30 11.90 -8.25
N SER A 19 13.68 10.86 -9.00
CA SER A 19 14.35 11.02 -10.29
C SER A 19 13.52 11.86 -11.28
N ILE A 20 12.20 11.71 -11.34
CA ILE A 20 11.36 12.51 -12.25
C ILE A 20 11.43 14.00 -11.91
N PHE A 21 11.38 14.34 -10.62
CA PHE A 21 11.46 15.73 -10.16
C PHE A 21 12.87 16.32 -10.37
N ASP A 22 13.92 15.53 -10.15
CA ASP A 22 15.31 15.92 -10.42
C ASP A 22 15.54 16.25 -11.90
N HIS A 23 15.01 15.43 -12.82
CA HIS A 23 15.10 15.68 -14.26
C HIS A 23 14.34 16.94 -14.69
N ALA A 24 13.29 17.31 -13.96
CA ALA A 24 12.56 18.56 -14.15
C ALA A 24 13.24 19.76 -13.44
N ALA A 25 14.41 19.56 -12.81
CA ALA A 25 15.13 20.54 -12.01
C ALA A 25 14.29 21.13 -10.86
N VAL A 26 13.34 20.36 -10.32
CA VAL A 26 12.49 20.77 -9.20
C VAL A 26 13.06 20.20 -7.90
N LYS A 27 13.43 21.08 -6.98
CA LYS A 27 13.95 20.68 -5.68
C LYS A 27 12.85 20.17 -4.76
N ILE A 28 13.03 18.95 -4.28
CA ILE A 28 12.21 18.31 -3.26
C ILE A 28 12.69 18.72 -1.87
N LYS A 29 11.78 19.22 -1.04
CA LYS A 29 12.01 19.45 0.39
C LYS A 29 11.84 18.16 1.21
N SER A 30 10.83 17.36 0.90
CA SER A 30 10.64 16.03 1.49
C SER A 30 9.83 15.11 0.57
N ILE A 31 10.10 13.80 0.64
CA ILE A 31 9.36 12.78 -0.10
C ILE A 31 8.99 11.62 0.82
N ASN A 32 7.73 11.21 0.76
CA ASN A 32 7.18 10.05 1.43
C ASN A 32 6.32 9.26 0.44
N LEU A 33 5.92 8.04 0.80
CA LEU A 33 4.99 7.26 -0.04
C LEU A 33 3.69 8.03 -0.28
N GLY A 34 3.46 8.40 -1.53
CA GLY A 34 2.28 9.12 -2.01
C GLY A 34 2.23 10.62 -1.71
N GLU A 35 3.27 11.21 -1.12
CA GLU A 35 3.32 12.65 -0.82
C GLU A 35 4.72 13.22 -1.06
N ILE A 36 4.78 14.32 -1.83
CA ILE A 36 5.99 15.12 -2.06
C ILE A 36 5.72 16.54 -1.59
N GLU A 37 6.71 17.12 -0.91
CA GLU A 37 6.77 18.54 -0.63
C GLU A 37 7.94 19.15 -1.40
N THR A 38 7.68 20.16 -2.22
CA THR A 38 8.71 20.90 -2.97
C THR A 38 9.12 22.18 -2.24
N GLU A 39 10.38 22.61 -2.45
CA GLU A 39 10.92 23.84 -1.85
C GLU A 39 10.17 25.11 -2.29
N SER A 40 9.71 25.13 -3.54
CA SER A 40 9.00 26.25 -4.15
C SER A 40 7.74 25.79 -4.89
N GLU A 41 6.91 26.72 -5.30
CA GLU A 41 5.86 26.46 -6.30
C GLU A 41 6.50 26.01 -7.62
N ILE A 42 5.80 25.15 -8.36
CA ILE A 42 6.21 24.64 -9.67
C ILE A 42 5.42 25.40 -10.74
N SER A 43 6.08 25.76 -11.85
CA SER A 43 5.38 26.38 -12.98
C SER A 43 4.41 25.38 -13.64
N ASP A 44 3.32 25.85 -14.22
CA ASP A 44 2.34 24.96 -14.88
C ASP A 44 2.97 24.12 -16.00
N LYS A 45 3.97 24.68 -16.69
CA LYS A 45 4.69 23.98 -17.76
C LYS A 45 5.53 22.82 -17.22
N ASP A 46 6.28 23.06 -16.14
CA ASP A 46 7.12 22.01 -15.52
C ASP A 46 6.23 20.95 -14.88
N LEU A 47 5.12 21.37 -14.28
CA LEU A 47 4.15 20.48 -13.67
C LEU A 47 3.47 19.55 -14.68
N GLN A 48 3.10 20.05 -15.86
CA GLN A 48 2.60 19.21 -16.96
C GLN A 48 3.65 18.21 -17.45
N SER A 49 4.91 18.65 -17.56
CA SER A 49 6.01 17.74 -17.93
C SER A 49 6.17 16.63 -16.88
N ILE A 50 6.15 16.97 -15.59
CA ILE A 50 6.23 16.01 -14.49
C ILE A 50 5.04 15.04 -14.53
N GLU A 51 3.80 15.54 -14.67
CA GLU A 51 2.59 14.71 -14.74
C GLU A 51 2.70 13.69 -15.88
N LYS A 52 3.21 14.09 -17.05
CA LYS A 52 3.43 13.17 -18.17
C LYS A 52 4.44 12.06 -17.85
N HIS A 53 5.58 12.39 -17.24
CA HIS A 53 6.59 11.38 -16.88
C HIS A 53 6.11 10.47 -15.73
N LEU A 54 5.29 11.00 -14.82
CA LEU A 54 4.63 10.18 -13.80
C LEU A 54 3.72 9.15 -14.47
N GLU A 55 2.87 9.54 -15.42
CA GLU A 55 1.99 8.63 -16.14
C GLU A 55 2.76 7.56 -16.92
N GLU A 56 3.83 7.95 -17.62
CA GLU A 56 4.71 7.02 -18.37
C GLU A 56 5.39 5.98 -17.47
N THR A 57 5.57 6.30 -16.18
CA THR A 57 6.16 5.40 -15.18
C THR A 57 5.11 4.68 -14.31
N GLY A 58 3.82 4.89 -14.57
CA GLY A 58 2.70 4.24 -13.87
C GLY A 58 2.22 4.96 -12.61
N PHE A 59 2.65 6.19 -12.38
CA PHE A 59 2.17 7.05 -11.29
C PHE A 59 1.15 8.08 -11.78
N GLU A 60 0.37 8.63 -10.85
CA GLU A 60 -0.65 9.62 -11.18
C GLU A 60 -0.70 10.70 -10.10
N ARG A 61 -0.78 11.98 -10.48
CA ARG A 61 -0.95 13.07 -9.49
C ARG A 61 -2.42 13.19 -9.09
N ILE A 62 -2.67 13.27 -7.79
CA ILE A 62 -4.02 13.38 -7.24
C ILE A 62 -4.31 14.80 -6.78
N LYS A 63 -5.39 15.38 -7.31
CA LYS A 63 -5.90 16.70 -6.92
C LYS A 63 -7.05 16.63 -5.93
N ASP A 64 -7.88 15.59 -6.02
CA ASP A 64 -9.04 15.42 -5.15
C ASP A 64 -8.65 15.00 -3.72
N SER A 65 -9.17 15.74 -2.74
CA SER A 65 -8.86 15.52 -1.32
C SER A 65 -9.32 14.15 -0.77
N ALA A 66 -10.41 13.58 -1.29
CA ALA A 66 -10.89 12.27 -0.84
C ALA A 66 -9.95 11.17 -1.35
N HIS A 67 -9.55 11.23 -2.62
CA HIS A 67 -8.55 10.33 -3.20
C HIS A 67 -7.18 10.46 -2.52
N GLN A 68 -6.76 11.69 -2.16
CA GLN A 68 -5.53 11.89 -1.38
C GLN A 68 -5.58 11.19 -0.03
N LEU A 69 -6.73 11.26 0.66
CA LEU A 69 -6.91 10.55 1.93
C LEU A 69 -6.88 9.03 1.75
N ILE A 70 -7.52 8.52 0.69
CA ILE A 70 -7.55 7.09 0.39
C ILE A 70 -6.14 6.55 0.13
N GLU A 71 -5.35 7.22 -0.71
CA GLU A 71 -3.98 6.78 -0.98
C GLU A 71 -3.11 6.82 0.27
N LYS A 72 -3.29 7.82 1.15
CA LYS A 72 -2.61 7.83 2.46
C LYS A 72 -2.97 6.60 3.29
N ILE A 73 -4.26 6.24 3.35
CA ILE A 73 -4.69 5.04 4.08
C ILE A 73 -4.04 3.78 3.48
N LYS A 74 -4.07 3.64 2.15
CA LYS A 74 -3.46 2.49 1.47
C LYS A 74 -1.96 2.40 1.77
N ASN A 75 -1.23 3.51 1.69
CA ASN A 75 0.20 3.55 1.96
C ASN A 75 0.53 3.17 3.40
N PHE A 76 -0.23 3.68 4.39
CA PHE A 76 -0.03 3.28 5.79
C PHE A 76 -0.24 1.78 6.01
N ILE A 77 -1.26 1.20 5.37
CA ILE A 77 -1.53 -0.23 5.45
C ILE A 77 -0.41 -1.04 4.78
N ILE A 78 -0.02 -0.68 3.55
CA ILE A 78 1.03 -1.37 2.79
C ILE A 78 2.35 -1.36 3.55
N VAL A 79 2.74 -0.21 4.11
CA VAL A 79 3.96 -0.09 4.94
C VAL A 79 3.85 -0.99 6.17
N LYS A 80 2.75 -0.92 6.91
CA LYS A 80 2.59 -1.72 8.14
C LYS A 80 2.64 -3.23 7.88
N VAL A 81 2.02 -3.70 6.80
CA VAL A 81 2.09 -5.11 6.39
C VAL A 81 3.50 -5.49 5.92
N SER A 82 4.20 -4.56 5.28
CA SER A 82 5.56 -4.79 4.75
C SER A 82 6.62 -4.94 5.83
N GLU A 83 6.43 -4.32 7.00
CA GLU A 83 7.33 -4.40 8.16
C GLU A 83 7.36 -5.80 8.81
N LEU A 84 6.37 -6.67 8.53
CA LEU A 84 6.25 -8.02 9.13
C LEU A 84 6.25 -8.00 10.67
N ASP A 85 5.67 -6.94 11.23
CA ASP A 85 5.57 -6.66 12.66
C ASP A 85 4.12 -6.28 13.02
N VAL A 86 3.16 -7.11 12.59
CA VAL A 86 1.75 -6.94 12.98
C VAL A 86 1.51 -7.80 14.21
N ASP A 87 1.26 -7.15 15.35
CA ASP A 87 0.92 -7.84 16.60
C ASP A 87 -0.42 -8.59 16.49
N GLU A 88 -0.61 -9.65 17.27
CA GLU A 88 -1.88 -10.40 17.32
C GLU A 88 -3.06 -9.51 17.75
N ASN A 89 -2.81 -8.54 18.62
CA ASN A 89 -3.81 -7.60 19.14
C ASN A 89 -3.82 -6.28 18.35
N PHE A 90 -3.17 -6.22 17.19
CA PHE A 90 -3.15 -5.03 16.35
C PHE A 90 -4.58 -4.62 15.93
N LEU A 91 -4.93 -3.36 16.21
CA LEU A 91 -6.20 -2.77 15.82
C LEU A 91 -6.00 -1.78 14.68
N LEU A 92 -6.50 -2.14 13.49
CA LEU A 92 -6.43 -1.29 12.29
C LEU A 92 -7.09 0.08 12.52
N SER A 93 -8.18 0.08 13.29
CA SER A 93 -8.92 1.29 13.65
C SER A 93 -8.08 2.28 14.45
N GLU A 94 -7.42 1.83 15.52
CA GLU A 94 -6.55 2.66 16.35
C GLU A 94 -5.30 3.13 15.58
N PHE A 95 -4.71 2.23 14.80
CA PHE A 95 -3.56 2.54 13.97
C PHE A 95 -3.86 3.66 12.96
N LEU A 96 -4.94 3.54 12.17
CA LEU A 96 -5.27 4.55 11.18
C LEU A 96 -5.76 5.85 11.83
N SER A 97 -6.55 5.76 12.91
CA SER A 97 -7.05 6.96 13.60
C SER A 97 -5.91 7.79 14.20
N SER A 98 -4.92 7.13 14.80
CA SER A 98 -3.74 7.80 15.36
C SER A 98 -2.85 8.42 14.28
N LYS A 99 -2.64 7.74 13.14
CA LYS A 99 -1.80 8.23 12.04
C LYS A 99 -2.43 9.40 11.26
N LEU A 100 -3.75 9.39 11.10
CA LEU A 100 -4.47 10.37 10.29
C LEU A 100 -5.19 11.44 11.12
N HIS A 101 -5.15 11.33 12.45
CA HIS A 101 -5.84 12.21 13.39
C HIS A 101 -7.33 12.38 13.04
N LYS A 102 -7.98 11.28 12.69
CA LYS A 102 -9.39 11.22 12.25
C LYS A 102 -10.08 10.00 12.85
N ASP A 103 -11.39 10.10 13.04
CA ASP A 103 -12.19 8.97 13.51
C ASP A 103 -12.28 7.86 12.45
N TYR A 104 -12.13 6.60 12.89
CA TYR A 104 -12.14 5.43 12.00
C TYR A 104 -13.44 5.28 11.21
N SER A 105 -14.59 5.64 11.77
CA SER A 105 -15.87 5.55 11.04
C SER A 105 -15.87 6.47 9.82
N SER A 106 -15.31 7.67 9.94
CA SER A 106 -15.14 8.60 8.82
C SER A 106 -14.17 8.04 7.78
N LEU A 107 -13.03 7.49 8.22
CA LEU A 107 -12.03 6.90 7.32
C LEU A 107 -12.63 5.72 6.54
N SER A 108 -13.30 4.82 7.24
CA SER A 108 -13.94 3.62 6.68
C SER A 108 -15.05 3.98 5.68
N LYS A 109 -15.87 4.98 6.01
CA LYS A 109 -16.89 5.50 5.11
C LYS A 109 -16.29 6.07 3.84
N THR A 110 -15.31 6.98 3.94
CA THR A 110 -14.67 7.58 2.77
C THR A 110 -14.01 6.52 1.90
N PHE A 111 -13.29 5.56 2.50
CA PHE A 111 -12.64 4.49 1.75
C PHE A 111 -13.66 3.61 1.02
N SER A 112 -14.65 3.07 1.72
CA SER A 112 -15.62 2.13 1.14
C SER A 112 -16.50 2.75 0.05
N GLN A 113 -16.74 4.07 0.13
CA GLN A 113 -17.48 4.81 -0.90
C GLN A 113 -16.72 4.93 -2.23
N ASN A 114 -15.39 4.77 -2.22
CA ASN A 114 -14.54 4.95 -3.39
C ASN A 114 -13.88 3.65 -3.86
N GLU A 115 -13.62 2.69 -2.96
CA GLU A 115 -12.80 1.51 -3.25
C GLU A 115 -13.60 0.21 -3.46
N ASN A 116 -14.94 0.24 -3.43
CA ASN A 116 -15.84 -0.93 -3.56
C ASN A 116 -15.60 -2.08 -2.54
N ILE A 117 -14.64 -1.93 -1.63
CA ILE A 117 -14.32 -2.86 -0.55
C ILE A 117 -14.14 -2.05 0.75
N THR A 118 -14.27 -2.73 1.89
CA THR A 118 -14.03 -2.09 3.19
C THR A 118 -12.53 -1.97 3.50
N LEU A 119 -12.19 -1.11 4.46
CA LEU A 119 -10.81 -0.99 4.97
C LEU A 119 -10.26 -2.32 5.52
N GLU A 120 -11.09 -3.06 6.27
CA GLU A 120 -10.70 -4.37 6.80
C GLU A 120 -10.44 -5.37 5.68
N GLN A 121 -11.29 -5.37 4.64
CA GLN A 121 -11.09 -6.23 3.47
C GLN A 121 -9.79 -5.88 2.75
N PHE A 122 -9.51 -4.59 2.53
CA PHE A 122 -8.25 -4.16 1.92
C PHE A 122 -7.04 -4.57 2.77
N PHE A 123 -7.08 -4.37 4.09
CA PHE A 123 -6.01 -4.81 4.99
C PHE A 123 -5.75 -6.32 4.91
N ILE A 124 -6.81 -7.12 4.90
CA ILE A 124 -6.72 -8.57 4.72
C ILE A 124 -6.09 -8.91 3.37
N LEU A 125 -6.52 -8.28 2.28
CA LEU A 125 -5.99 -8.56 0.94
C LEU A 125 -4.50 -8.22 0.84
N GLN A 126 -4.06 -7.10 1.44
CA GLN A 126 -2.64 -6.75 1.53
C GLN A 126 -1.83 -7.79 2.30
N LYS A 127 -2.36 -8.27 3.44
CA LYS A 127 -1.74 -9.39 4.18
C LYS A 127 -1.65 -10.64 3.31
N ILE A 128 -2.69 -10.97 2.53
CA ILE A 128 -2.68 -12.15 1.64
C ILE A 128 -1.63 -12.01 0.54
N GLU A 129 -1.50 -10.85 -0.12
CA GLU A 129 -0.42 -10.65 -1.10
C GLU A 129 0.97 -10.76 -0.47
N LYS A 130 1.12 -10.33 0.79
CA LYS A 130 2.36 -10.53 1.55
C LYS A 130 2.61 -11.99 1.90
N VAL A 131 1.58 -12.74 2.29
CA VAL A 131 1.71 -14.19 2.52
C VAL A 131 2.16 -14.88 1.23
N LYS A 132 1.56 -14.56 0.07
CA LYS A 132 1.98 -15.10 -1.23
C LYS A 132 3.46 -14.84 -1.50
N GLU A 133 3.94 -13.63 -1.23
CA GLU A 133 5.36 -13.28 -1.35
C GLU A 133 6.26 -14.18 -0.50
N LEU A 134 5.99 -14.24 0.80
CA LEU A 134 6.83 -14.98 1.76
C LEU A 134 6.82 -16.49 1.51
N LEU A 135 5.67 -17.02 1.06
CA LEU A 135 5.54 -18.42 0.67
C LEU A 135 6.45 -18.77 -0.52
N LEU A 136 6.65 -17.84 -1.45
CA LEU A 136 7.47 -18.04 -2.66
C LEU A 136 8.96 -17.88 -2.39
N TYR A 137 9.35 -16.95 -1.52
CA TYR A 137 10.74 -16.79 -1.13
C TYR A 137 11.25 -17.91 -0.22
N ASN A 138 10.35 -18.68 0.41
CA ASN A 138 10.69 -19.81 1.29
C ASN A 138 11.61 -19.43 2.47
N GLU A 139 11.62 -18.15 2.86
CA GLU A 139 12.44 -17.66 3.99
C GLU A 139 11.79 -17.95 5.35
N PHE A 140 10.47 -18.11 5.39
CA PHE A 140 9.70 -18.31 6.61
C PHE A 140 8.80 -19.54 6.53
N THR A 141 8.68 -20.23 7.65
CA THR A 141 7.64 -21.25 7.87
C THR A 141 6.26 -20.59 7.96
N LEU A 142 5.20 -21.38 7.71
CA LEU A 142 3.84 -20.87 7.81
C LEU A 142 3.48 -20.37 9.23
N THR A 143 4.09 -20.97 10.26
CA THR A 143 3.96 -20.52 11.66
C THR A 143 4.59 -19.16 11.88
N GLU A 144 5.79 -18.91 11.36
CA GLU A 144 6.45 -17.60 11.46
C GLU A 144 5.69 -16.53 10.68
N ILE A 145 5.19 -16.86 9.48
CA ILE A 145 4.37 -15.95 8.68
C ILE A 145 3.09 -15.58 9.44
N ALA A 146 2.43 -16.56 10.07
CA ALA A 146 1.24 -16.31 10.89
C ALA A 146 1.54 -15.32 12.03
N GLY A 147 2.62 -15.56 12.78
CA GLY A 147 3.02 -14.67 13.88
C GLY A 147 3.38 -13.25 13.42
N LYS A 148 4.17 -13.12 12.35
CA LYS A 148 4.61 -11.82 11.80
C LYS A 148 3.48 -10.96 11.25
N LEU A 149 2.39 -11.60 10.85
CA LEU A 149 1.20 -10.95 10.30
C LEU A 149 0.04 -10.96 11.30
N GLY A 150 0.27 -11.20 12.58
CA GLY A 150 -0.75 -11.07 13.63
C GLY A 150 -1.92 -12.06 13.50
N TYR A 151 -1.70 -13.23 12.90
CA TYR A 151 -2.69 -14.30 12.89
C TYR A 151 -2.58 -15.13 14.16
N LYS A 152 -3.70 -15.24 14.91
CA LYS A 152 -3.83 -16.06 16.13
C LYS A 152 -3.37 -17.52 15.99
N SER A 153 -3.41 -18.05 14.77
CA SER A 153 -2.95 -19.41 14.49
C SER A 153 -2.67 -19.63 13.00
N VAL A 154 -1.91 -20.68 12.71
CA VAL A 154 -1.69 -21.16 11.33
C VAL A 154 -3.01 -21.54 10.65
N GLN A 155 -3.98 -22.05 11.41
CA GLN A 155 -5.31 -22.42 10.91
C GLN A 155 -6.11 -21.19 10.52
N HIS A 156 -6.01 -20.09 11.29
CA HIS A 156 -6.64 -18.82 10.94
C HIS A 156 -6.05 -18.26 9.64
N LEU A 157 -4.71 -18.19 9.55
CA LEU A 157 -4.02 -17.79 8.32
C LEU A 157 -4.44 -18.66 7.12
N SER A 158 -4.41 -19.98 7.28
CA SER A 158 -4.73 -20.91 6.19
C SER A 158 -6.17 -20.77 5.70
N SER A 159 -7.12 -20.59 6.62
CA SER A 159 -8.53 -20.38 6.29
C SER A 159 -8.74 -19.07 5.54
N GLN A 160 -8.15 -17.96 6.03
CA GLN A 160 -8.26 -16.67 5.35
C GLN A 160 -7.60 -16.70 3.98
N PHE A 161 -6.41 -17.30 3.87
CA PHE A 161 -5.70 -17.44 2.60
C PHE A 161 -6.50 -18.27 1.58
N LYS A 162 -7.12 -19.37 2.00
CA LYS A 162 -7.99 -20.16 1.13
C LYS A 162 -9.24 -19.40 0.70
N ASN A 163 -9.87 -18.66 1.61
CA ASN A 163 -11.04 -17.85 1.26
C ASN A 163 -10.71 -16.75 0.24
N SER A 164 -9.52 -16.16 0.33
CA SER A 164 -9.09 -15.08 -0.57
C SER A 164 -8.52 -15.58 -1.90
N THR A 165 -7.93 -16.78 -1.94
CA THR A 165 -7.20 -17.27 -3.13
C THR A 165 -7.82 -18.49 -3.80
N GLY A 166 -8.70 -19.22 -3.11
CA GLY A 166 -9.23 -20.52 -3.52
C GLY A 166 -8.34 -21.71 -3.14
N PHE A 167 -7.11 -21.49 -2.66
CA PHE A 167 -6.12 -22.53 -2.38
C PHE A 167 -5.61 -22.44 -0.94
N THR A 168 -5.26 -23.57 -0.34
CA THR A 168 -4.45 -23.55 0.90
C THR A 168 -3.04 -23.03 0.61
N PRO A 169 -2.30 -22.52 1.61
CA PRO A 169 -0.91 -22.11 1.42
C PRO A 169 -0.02 -23.19 0.77
N THR A 170 -0.20 -24.45 1.17
CA THR A 170 0.56 -25.58 0.63
C THR A 170 0.20 -25.90 -0.82
N GLU A 171 -1.09 -25.81 -1.18
CA GLU A 171 -1.53 -25.97 -2.57
C GLU A 171 -1.01 -24.83 -3.44
N PHE A 172 -1.07 -23.58 -2.95
CA PHE A 172 -0.59 -22.41 -3.65
C PHE A 172 0.90 -22.51 -4.00
N LYS A 173 1.76 -22.96 -3.07
CA LYS A 173 3.20 -23.16 -3.33
C LYS A 173 3.49 -24.16 -4.46
N LYS A 174 2.56 -25.08 -4.76
CA LYS A 174 2.73 -26.10 -5.80
C LYS A 174 2.24 -25.63 -7.18
N LEU A 175 1.62 -24.45 -7.27
CA LEU A 175 1.14 -23.92 -8.54
C LEU A 175 2.34 -23.57 -9.44
N LYS A 176 2.19 -23.80 -10.74
CA LYS A 176 3.21 -23.38 -11.73
C LYS A 176 3.17 -21.87 -11.98
N VAL A 177 1.99 -21.28 -11.84
CA VAL A 177 1.74 -19.85 -12.04
C VAL A 177 1.11 -19.30 -10.76
N HIS A 178 1.71 -18.25 -10.23
CA HIS A 178 1.28 -17.60 -9.01
C HIS A 178 0.70 -16.24 -9.39
N ASN A 179 -0.64 -16.11 -9.37
CA ASN A 179 -1.34 -14.86 -9.68
C ASN A 179 -1.20 -13.87 -8.51
N ARG A 180 -0.01 -13.26 -8.38
CA ARG A 180 0.22 -12.13 -7.48
C ARG A 180 -0.33 -10.85 -8.11
N LYS A 181 -0.98 -10.04 -7.29
CA LYS A 181 -1.40 -8.70 -7.68
C LYS A 181 -0.35 -7.69 -7.21
N PRO A 182 0.00 -6.68 -8.04
CA PRO A 182 0.72 -5.50 -7.55
C PRO A 182 -0.04 -4.85 -6.39
N LEU A 183 0.68 -4.34 -5.38
CA LEU A 183 0.06 -3.87 -4.13
C LEU A 183 -0.89 -2.68 -4.33
N ASP A 184 -0.65 -1.89 -5.36
CA ASP A 184 -1.46 -0.76 -5.83
C ASP A 184 -2.74 -1.21 -6.57
N LEU A 185 -2.80 -2.46 -7.04
CA LEU A 185 -3.91 -3.06 -7.78
C LEU A 185 -4.70 -4.11 -6.98
N VAL A 186 -4.41 -4.21 -5.68
CA VAL A 186 -5.14 -5.07 -4.73
C VAL A 186 -6.49 -4.46 -4.39
#